data_AF-A0A3D3P808-F1
#
_entry.id   AF-A0A3D3P808-F1
#
_cell.length_a   1.000
_cell.length_b   1.000
_cell.length_c   1.000
_cell.angle_alpha   90.00
_cell.angle_beta   90.00
_cell.angle_gamma   90.00
#
_symmetry.space_group_name_H-M   'P 1'
#
loop_
_entity.id
_entity.type
_entity.pdbx_description
1 polymer ?
#
loop_
_entity_poly.entity_id
_entity_poly.type
_entity_poly.pdbx_seq_one_letter_code
_entity_poly.pdbx_strand_id
1 'polypeptide(L)'
;MNRQSNFHLSFNIGYPNQYDRAYNRTGNLIMVHGSNVSAGCMAMTNDKIEQIYTLADAAFKGGQRFFRIHIFPFKMTDTAMQQSSDNSWHPFWKNLKIGYRIFEDTKLPPNVTVKDKTYHFENQD
;
A
#
# COMPACT_ATOMS: atom_id res chain seq x y z
N MET A 1 -7.97 10.07 -8.46
CA MET A 1 -6.86 10.16 -9.43
C MET A 1 -6.66 11.62 -9.81
N ASN A 2 -5.42 12.09 -10.03
CA ASN A 2 -5.09 13.47 -10.39
C ASN A 2 -4.30 13.51 -11.71
N ARG A 3 -4.92 14.01 -12.78
CA ARG A 3 -4.28 14.16 -14.11
C ARG A 3 -3.43 15.42 -14.22
N GLN A 4 -3.68 16.43 -13.39
CA GLN A 4 -3.02 17.74 -13.40
C GLN A 4 -1.92 17.82 -12.33
N SER A 5 -1.28 16.68 -12.04
CA SER A 5 -0.20 16.62 -11.06
C SER A 5 1.03 17.38 -11.55
N ASN A 6 1.62 18.23 -10.71
CA ASN A 6 2.92 18.89 -10.99
C ASN A 6 4.08 17.89 -11.11
N PHE A 7 3.87 16.63 -10.72
CA PHE A 7 4.86 15.54 -10.79
C PHE A 7 4.54 14.48 -11.85
N HIS A 8 3.71 14.83 -12.86
CA HIS A 8 3.23 13.94 -13.91
C HIS A 8 2.38 12.77 -13.40
N LEU A 9 1.05 12.94 -13.43
CA LEU A 9 0.05 11.99 -12.90
C LEU A 9 0.23 11.64 -11.41
N SER A 10 -0.87 11.52 -10.67
CA SER A 10 -0.78 11.03 -9.29
C SER A 10 -2.08 10.48 -8.74
N PHE A 11 -1.98 9.71 -7.66
CA PHE A 11 -3.12 9.36 -6.82
C PHE A 11 -2.70 9.12 -5.38
N ASN A 12 -3.65 9.35 -4.46
CA ASN A 12 -3.44 9.24 -3.03
C ASN A 12 -3.59 7.79 -2.58
N ILE A 13 -2.75 7.35 -1.63
CA ILE A 13 -2.83 6.00 -1.08
C ILE A 13 -3.84 5.81 0.04
N GLY A 14 -4.44 6.90 0.53
CA GLY A 14 -5.39 6.87 1.64
C GLY A 14 -4.74 6.93 3.03
N TYR A 15 -3.51 7.45 3.14
CA TYR A 15 -2.88 7.72 4.43
C TYR A 15 -3.46 8.99 5.09
N PRO A 16 -3.72 8.99 6.41
CA PRO A 16 -3.60 7.86 7.33
C PRO A 16 -4.78 6.90 7.17
N ASN A 17 -4.53 5.59 7.14
CA ASN A 17 -5.60 4.59 7.10
C ASN A 17 -6.19 4.34 8.51
N GLN A 18 -7.08 3.35 8.67
CA GLN A 18 -7.68 3.05 9.98
C GLN A 18 -6.64 2.68 11.05
N TYR A 19 -5.58 1.96 10.67
CA TYR A 19 -4.50 1.55 11.58
C TYR A 19 -3.70 2.76 12.04
N ASP A 20 -3.32 3.63 11.10
CA ASP A 20 -2.57 4.85 11.41
C ASP A 20 -3.35 5.74 12.38
N ARG A 21 -4.66 5.91 12.13
CA ARG A 21 -5.55 6.67 13.02
C ARG A 21 -5.68 6.04 14.41
N ALA A 22 -5.69 4.71 14.52
CA ALA A 22 -5.75 4.02 15.81
C ALA A 22 -4.49 4.25 16.69
N TYR A 23 -3.38 4.68 16.08
CA TYR A 23 -2.14 5.10 16.74
C TYR A 23 -1.98 6.63 16.80
N ASN A 24 -3.03 7.40 16.51
CA ASN A 24 -2.98 8.87 16.45
C ASN A 24 -1.90 9.41 15.48
N ARG A 25 -1.55 8.66 14.43
CA ARG A 25 -0.61 9.13 13.42
C ARG A 25 -1.29 10.20 12.57
N THR A 26 -0.56 11.28 12.32
CA THR A 26 -1.02 12.43 11.55
C THR A 26 -0.26 12.55 10.23
N GLY A 27 -0.61 13.56 9.44
CA GLY A 27 -0.12 13.76 8.09
C GLY A 27 -1.18 13.42 7.06
N ASN A 28 -0.86 13.63 5.78
CA ASN A 28 -1.75 13.42 4.65
C ASN A 28 -0.91 13.32 3.37
N LEU A 29 -1.60 13.11 2.23
CA LEU A 29 -1.02 13.27 0.89
C LEU A 29 0.25 12.42 0.64
N ILE A 30 0.26 11.17 1.15
CA ILE A 30 1.20 10.18 0.63
C ILE A 30 0.65 9.72 -0.72
N MET A 31 1.40 10.00 -1.79
CA MET A 31 0.97 9.81 -3.17
C MET A 31 1.83 8.77 -3.87
N VAL A 32 1.26 8.14 -4.89
CA VAL A 32 2.02 7.53 -5.99
C VAL A 32 2.01 8.53 -7.15
N HIS A 33 3.19 8.87 -7.69
CA HIS A 33 3.32 9.86 -8.76
C HIS A 33 4.52 9.58 -9.67
N GLY A 34 4.63 10.32 -10.78
CA GLY A 34 5.79 10.29 -11.68
C GLY A 34 7.01 10.99 -11.11
N SER A 35 7.92 11.47 -11.96
CA SER A 35 9.19 12.09 -11.54
C SER A 35 10.05 11.17 -10.64
N ASN A 36 11.19 11.70 -10.18
CA ASN A 36 12.20 10.98 -9.41
C ASN A 36 12.39 11.55 -7.98
N VAL A 37 11.69 12.63 -7.64
CA VAL A 37 11.85 13.32 -6.35
C VAL A 37 10.73 12.93 -5.40
N SER A 38 11.07 12.54 -4.17
CA SER A 38 10.10 12.20 -3.13
C SER A 38 10.55 12.71 -1.78
N ALA A 39 9.60 13.25 -1.01
CA ALA A 39 9.72 13.52 0.42
C ALA A 39 8.73 12.62 1.22
N GLY A 40 8.68 11.33 0.89
CA GLY A 40 7.81 10.33 1.52
C GLY A 40 6.73 9.73 0.60
N CYS A 41 6.61 10.23 -0.63
CA CYS A 41 5.75 9.65 -1.68
C CYS A 41 6.46 8.51 -2.44
N MET A 42 5.70 7.77 -3.22
CA MET A 42 6.21 6.76 -4.15
C MET A 42 6.40 7.40 -5.53
N ALA A 43 7.63 7.80 -5.83
CA ALA A 43 8.03 8.30 -7.15
C ALA A 43 8.35 7.13 -8.07
N MET A 44 7.52 6.93 -9.11
CA MET A 44 7.59 5.76 -9.98
C MET A 44 8.35 5.99 -11.28
N THR A 45 8.84 7.22 -11.53
CA THR A 45 9.17 7.74 -12.87
C THR A 45 7.94 7.96 -13.76
N ASN A 46 8.09 8.77 -14.80
CA ASN A 46 6.98 9.13 -15.70
C ASN A 46 6.44 7.89 -16.45
N ASP A 47 7.33 7.07 -16.99
CA ASP A 47 6.93 5.91 -17.81
C ASP A 47 6.13 4.87 -17.00
N LYS A 48 6.49 4.66 -15.72
CA LYS A 48 5.79 3.69 -14.88
C LYS A 48 4.49 4.24 -14.32
N ILE A 49 4.45 5.52 -13.93
CA ILE A 49 3.19 6.10 -13.44
C ILE A 49 2.14 6.13 -14.55
N GLU A 50 2.52 6.32 -15.81
CA GLU A 50 1.59 6.25 -16.93
C GLU A 50 0.92 4.88 -17.02
N GLN A 51 1.68 3.80 -16.89
CA GLN A 51 1.13 2.43 -16.89
C GLN A 51 0.20 2.21 -15.70
N ILE A 52 0.66 2.56 -14.48
CA ILE A 52 -0.14 2.38 -13.25
C ILE A 52 -1.43 3.20 -13.32
N TYR A 53 -1.33 4.46 -13.73
CA TYR A 53 -2.46 5.38 -13.83
C TYR A 53 -3.45 4.91 -14.90
N THR A 54 -2.96 4.45 -16.05
CA THR A 54 -3.82 3.93 -17.12
C THR A 54 -4.60 2.71 -16.67
N LEU A 55 -3.95 1.76 -15.98
CA LEU A 55 -4.63 0.59 -15.40
C LEU A 55 -5.68 0.98 -14.36
N ALA A 56 -5.34 1.91 -13.47
CA ALA A 56 -6.28 2.41 -12.47
C ALA A 56 -7.48 3.16 -13.11
N ASP A 57 -7.25 4.00 -14.11
CA ASP A 57 -8.29 4.71 -14.86
C ASP A 57 -9.21 3.74 -15.60
N ALA A 58 -8.64 2.70 -16.22
CA ALA A 58 -9.40 1.63 -16.86
C ALA A 58 -10.25 0.84 -15.87
N ALA A 59 -9.71 0.50 -14.68
CA ALA A 59 -10.47 -0.18 -13.63
C ALA A 59 -11.68 0.65 -13.17
N PHE A 60 -11.51 1.97 -12.97
CA PHE A 60 -12.62 2.85 -12.62
C PHE A 60 -13.66 2.95 -13.74
N LYS A 61 -13.23 3.10 -14.99
CA LYS A 61 -14.13 3.10 -16.15
C LYS A 61 -14.88 1.77 -16.31
N GLY A 62 -14.25 0.67 -15.92
CA GLY A 62 -14.85 -0.66 -15.85
C GLY A 62 -15.81 -0.89 -14.68
N GLY A 63 -16.06 0.13 -13.85
CA GLY A 63 -17.02 0.08 -12.74
C GLY A 63 -16.42 -0.30 -11.38
N GLN A 64 -15.12 -0.56 -11.29
CA GLN A 64 -14.47 -0.82 -10.01
C GLN A 64 -14.51 0.46 -9.15
N ARG A 65 -15.05 0.37 -7.92
CA ARG A 65 -15.25 1.57 -7.06
C ARG A 65 -13.96 2.08 -6.40
N PHE A 66 -13.00 1.19 -6.17
CA PHE A 66 -11.72 1.47 -5.55
C PHE A 66 -10.72 0.37 -5.91
N PHE A 67 -9.43 0.63 -5.78
CA PHE A 67 -8.40 -0.41 -5.78
C PHE A 67 -7.60 -0.34 -4.49
N ARG A 68 -6.98 -1.45 -4.12
CA ARG A 68 -6.18 -1.58 -2.90
C ARG A 68 -4.72 -1.28 -3.19
N ILE A 69 -4.02 -0.70 -2.23
CA ILE A 69 -2.58 -0.48 -2.27
C ILE A 69 -2.00 -1.15 -1.03
N HIS A 70 -1.13 -2.13 -1.24
CA HIS A 70 -0.46 -2.85 -0.16
C HIS A 70 1.02 -2.48 -0.23
N ILE A 71 1.54 -1.94 0.88
CA ILE A 71 2.93 -1.49 0.98
C ILE A 71 3.61 -2.34 2.05
N PHE A 72 4.68 -3.01 1.65
CA PHE A 72 5.47 -3.88 2.52
C PHE A 72 6.91 -3.35 2.62
N PRO A 73 7.56 -3.46 3.78
CA PRO A 73 8.91 -2.92 3.98
C PRO A 73 9.97 -3.64 3.14
N PHE A 74 9.71 -4.90 2.77
CA PHE A 74 10.55 -5.76 1.95
C PHE A 74 9.72 -6.97 1.49
N LYS A 75 10.29 -7.82 0.62
CA LYS A 75 9.71 -9.14 0.32
C LYS A 75 9.75 -9.99 1.57
N MET A 76 8.59 -10.25 2.19
CA MET A 76 8.48 -10.76 3.57
C MET A 76 8.73 -12.28 3.68
N THR A 77 9.81 -12.78 3.08
CA THR A 77 10.23 -14.19 3.20
C THR A 77 10.54 -14.56 4.65
N ASP A 78 10.53 -15.86 4.98
CA ASP A 78 10.89 -16.32 6.33
C ASP A 78 12.32 -15.89 6.69
N THR A 79 13.27 -16.00 5.76
CA THR A 79 14.66 -15.53 5.95
C THR A 79 14.75 -14.03 6.21
N ALA A 80 14.10 -13.19 5.40
CA ALA A 80 14.14 -11.73 5.59
C ALA A 80 13.52 -11.32 6.93
N MET A 81 12.44 -11.98 7.33
CA MET A 81 11.82 -11.74 8.64
C MET A 81 12.74 -12.13 9.78
N GLN A 82 13.43 -13.27 9.69
CA GLN A 82 14.39 -13.71 10.71
C GLN A 82 15.59 -12.76 10.83
N GLN A 83 16.13 -12.30 9.71
CA GLN A 83 17.21 -11.30 9.69
C GLN A 83 16.80 -9.96 10.32
N SER A 84 15.50 -9.70 10.37
CA SER A 84 14.92 -8.46 10.88
C SER A 84 14.37 -8.58 12.31
N SER A 85 14.66 -9.68 13.02
CA SER A 85 14.05 -10.02 14.32
C SER A 85 14.25 -8.95 15.40
N ASP A 86 15.39 -8.27 15.36
CA ASP A 86 15.81 -7.33 16.40
C ASP A 86 15.31 -5.90 16.13
N ASN A 87 14.60 -5.71 15.01
CA ASN A 87 14.03 -4.41 14.66
C ASN A 87 12.82 -4.09 15.56
N SER A 88 12.70 -2.83 15.99
CA SER A 88 11.58 -2.36 16.81
C SER A 88 10.20 -2.55 16.13
N TRP A 89 10.17 -2.57 14.80
CA TRP A 89 8.96 -2.81 14.01
C TRP A 89 8.66 -4.30 13.76
N HIS A 90 9.51 -5.21 14.22
CA HIS A 90 9.34 -6.65 13.96
C HIS A 90 7.96 -7.21 14.40
N PRO A 91 7.37 -6.81 15.55
CA PRO A 91 6.01 -7.21 15.90
C PRO A 91 4.96 -6.74 14.88
N PHE A 92 5.08 -5.50 14.40
CA PHE A 92 4.21 -4.96 13.36
C PHE A 92 4.38 -5.71 12.03
N TRP A 93 5.62 -6.02 11.64
CA TRP A 93 5.90 -6.79 10.43
C TRP A 93 5.36 -8.22 10.51
N LYS A 94 5.38 -8.85 11.68
CA LYS A 94 4.72 -10.16 11.87
C LYS A 94 3.23 -10.10 11.56
N ASN A 95 2.54 -9.03 11.96
CA ASN A 95 1.13 -8.83 11.60
C ASN A 95 0.95 -8.56 10.10
N LEU A 96 1.74 -7.67 9.50
CA LEU A 96 1.69 -7.39 8.05
C LEU A 96 1.95 -8.63 7.19
N LYS A 97 2.84 -9.54 7.65
CA LYS A 97 3.18 -10.77 6.93
C LYS A 97 1.97 -11.65 6.65
N ILE A 98 0.94 -11.61 7.50
CA ILE A 98 -0.27 -12.41 7.31
C ILE A 98 -0.94 -12.02 5.99
N GLY A 99 -1.19 -10.73 5.78
CA GLY A 99 -1.75 -10.22 4.53
C GLY A 99 -0.84 -10.43 3.32
N TYR A 100 0.48 -10.32 3.51
CA TYR A 100 1.46 -10.64 2.47
C TYR A 100 1.34 -12.09 2.01
N ARG A 101 1.28 -13.05 2.95
CA ARG A 101 1.16 -14.49 2.64
C ARG A 101 -0.15 -14.81 1.92
N ILE A 102 -1.28 -14.26 2.38
CA ILE A 102 -2.57 -14.48 1.70
C ILE A 102 -2.48 -14.06 0.23
N PHE A 103 -1.91 -12.88 -0.06
CA PHE A 103 -1.72 -12.45 -1.43
C PHE A 103 -0.75 -13.35 -2.19
N GLU A 104 0.38 -13.74 -1.60
CA GLU A 104 1.33 -14.61 -2.29
C GLU A 104 0.76 -16.01 -2.58
N ASP A 105 -0.10 -16.55 -1.71
CA ASP A 105 -0.67 -17.88 -1.86
C ASP A 105 -1.86 -17.89 -2.84
N THR A 106 -2.70 -16.85 -2.80
CA THR A 106 -3.96 -16.78 -3.58
C THR A 106 -3.87 -15.91 -4.84
N LYS A 107 -2.87 -15.02 -4.91
CA LYS A 107 -2.77 -13.91 -5.88
C LYS A 107 -3.95 -12.94 -5.84
N LEU A 108 -4.74 -12.97 -4.76
CA LEU A 108 -5.84 -12.05 -4.49
C LEU A 108 -5.56 -11.24 -3.21
N PRO A 109 -5.70 -9.91 -3.22
CA PRO A 109 -5.42 -9.10 -2.05
C PRO A 109 -6.53 -9.30 -0.99
N PRO A 110 -6.19 -9.60 0.28
CA PRO A 110 -7.21 -9.82 1.30
C PRO A 110 -8.07 -8.58 1.59
N ASN A 111 -9.26 -8.84 2.14
CA ASN A 111 -10.02 -7.87 2.93
C ASN A 111 -9.21 -7.48 4.17
N VAL A 112 -9.15 -6.18 4.49
CA VAL A 112 -8.32 -5.66 5.59
C VAL A 112 -9.18 -4.76 6.46
N THR A 113 -9.23 -5.08 7.75
CA THR A 113 -9.87 -4.26 8.79
C THR A 113 -8.88 -4.03 9.93
N VAL A 114 -9.22 -3.16 10.87
CA VAL A 114 -8.39 -2.90 12.06
C VAL A 114 -9.20 -3.11 13.32
N LYS A 115 -8.70 -3.96 14.20
CA LYS A 115 -9.26 -4.23 15.52
C LYS A 115 -8.13 -4.32 16.54
N ASP A 116 -8.34 -3.74 17.72
CA ASP A 116 -7.36 -3.73 18.82
C ASP A 116 -5.96 -3.24 18.38
N LYS A 117 -5.95 -2.21 17.52
CA LYS A 117 -4.72 -1.62 16.93
C LYS A 117 -3.86 -2.60 16.13
N THR A 118 -4.47 -3.65 15.56
CA THR A 118 -3.82 -4.63 14.68
C THR A 118 -4.59 -4.77 13.38
N TYR A 119 -3.91 -5.15 12.29
CA TYR A 119 -4.58 -5.51 11.04
C TYR A 119 -5.20 -6.90 11.15
N HIS A 120 -6.44 -7.02 10.68
CA HIS A 120 -7.17 -8.28 10.53
C HIS A 120 -7.40 -8.52 9.05
N PHE A 121 -7.21 -9.77 8.62
CA PHE A 121 -7.23 -10.15 7.22
C PHE A 121 -8.27 -11.23 6.97
N GLU A 122 -9.09 -11.03 5.96
CA GLU A 122 -10.10 -11.99 5.49
C GLU A 122 -9.87 -12.22 3.99
N ASN A 123 -10.17 -13.42 3.50
CA ASN A 123 -10.09 -13.67 2.06
C ASN A 123 -11.16 -12.86 1.32
N GLN A 124 -10.97 -12.67 0.01
CA GLN A 124 -12.06 -12.17 -0.84
C GLN A 124 -13.00 -13.35 -1.11
N ASP A 125 -14.30 -13.15 -0.87
CA ASP A 125 -15.36 -14.08 -1.25
C ASP A 125 -15.56 -14.13 -2.77
#